data_AF-A0A923VRP0-F1
#
_entry.id   AF-A0A923VRP0-F1
#
_cell.length_a   1.000
_cell.length_b   1.000
_cell.length_c   1.000
_cell.angle_alpha   90.00
_cell.angle_beta   90.00
_cell.angle_gamma   90.00
#
_symmetry.space_group_name_H-M   'P 1'
#
loop_
_entity.id
_entity.type
_entity.pdbx_description
1 polymer ?
#
loop_
_entity_poly.entity_id
_entity_poly.type
_entity_poly.pdbx_seq_one_letter_code
_entity_poly.pdbx_strand_id
1 'polypeptide(L)'
;MSESLALWISAAVLLFWSVGAYNRLVRLRAAVLLAFAAVEVPLREQVELAQSCLPLSANSAGMQEDVLLDDMSSLWSGLGAAANQFAASLAGARAHPLDPDTTAALNAAIGVMQMAWQRMQQDDAHDLAGAALPENLQLQWQQLEARREASTALFNEAINQYNGAIAQFPALLLASLFHFKPARTL
;
A
#
# COMPACT_ATOMS: atom_id res chain seq x y z
N MET A 1 47.31 10.86 33.11
CA MET A 1 47.19 9.60 32.34
C MET A 1 45.80 8.97 32.46
N SER A 2 45.12 9.08 33.61
CA SER A 2 43.72 8.63 33.78
C SER A 2 42.72 9.41 32.92
N GLU A 3 42.89 10.73 32.78
CA GLU A 3 42.00 11.59 31.98
C GLU A 3 42.03 11.24 30.48
N SER A 4 43.22 11.02 29.92
CA SER A 4 43.36 10.58 28.52
C SER A 4 42.73 9.22 28.28
N LEU A 5 42.89 8.27 29.22
CA LEU A 5 42.26 6.95 29.11
C LEU A 5 40.73 7.04 29.18
N ALA A 6 40.18 7.86 30.06
CA ALA A 6 38.74 8.09 30.15
C ALA A 6 38.16 8.67 28.85
N LEU A 7 38.86 9.63 28.22
CA LEU A 7 38.46 10.18 26.93
C LEU A 7 38.46 9.12 25.82
N TRP A 8 39.51 8.31 25.72
CA TRP A 8 39.59 7.24 24.71
C TRP A 8 38.53 6.16 24.91
N ILE A 9 38.24 5.79 26.16
CA ILE A 9 37.17 4.83 26.47
C ILE A 9 35.80 5.42 26.09
N SER A 10 35.53 6.66 26.47
CA SER A 10 34.28 7.34 26.09
C SER A 10 34.11 7.42 24.57
N ALA A 11 35.18 7.75 23.84
CA ALA A 11 35.17 7.81 22.39
C ALA A 11 34.89 6.44 21.75
N ALA A 12 35.53 5.37 22.26
CA ALA A 12 35.30 4.01 21.78
C ALA A 12 33.85 3.54 22.03
N VAL A 13 33.29 3.84 23.20
CA VAL A 13 31.89 3.55 23.55
C VAL A 13 30.94 4.27 22.60
N LEU A 14 31.15 5.57 22.37
CA LEU A 14 30.32 6.36 21.44
C LEU A 14 30.39 5.82 20.01
N LEU A 15 31.58 5.42 19.55
CA LEU A 15 31.76 4.86 18.21
C LEU A 15 31.01 3.54 18.07
N PHE A 16 31.25 2.58 18.96
CA PHE A 16 30.61 1.26 18.88
C PHE A 16 29.08 1.37 18.98
N TRP A 17 28.60 2.25 19.85
CA TRP A 17 27.18 2.52 20.03
C TRP A 17 26.54 3.19 18.79
N SER A 18 27.23 4.14 18.15
CA SER A 18 26.77 4.77 16.91
C SER A 18 26.65 3.75 15.76
N VAL A 19 27.64 2.87 15.62
CA VAL A 19 27.61 1.77 14.64
C VAL A 19 26.44 0.81 14.91
N GLY A 20 26.22 0.45 16.18
CA GLY A 20 25.09 -0.39 16.58
C GLY A 20 23.72 0.22 16.22
N ALA A 21 23.55 1.52 16.49
CA ALA A 21 22.32 2.23 16.18
C ALA A 21 22.10 2.38 14.66
N TYR A 22 23.14 2.70 13.89
CA TYR A 22 23.06 2.74 12.43
C TYR A 22 22.65 1.38 11.85
N ASN A 23 23.28 0.29 12.29
CA ASN A 23 22.93 -1.06 11.84
C ASN A 23 21.49 -1.44 12.20
N ARG A 24 21.00 -1.01 13.37
CA ARG A 24 19.58 -1.19 13.75
C ARG A 24 18.65 -0.45 12.78
N LEU A 25 18.94 0.81 12.45
CA LEU A 25 18.12 1.60 11.52
C LEU A 25 18.09 1.00 10.11
N VAL A 26 19.24 0.56 9.60
CA VAL A 26 19.33 -0.11 8.29
C VAL A 26 18.49 -1.40 8.28
N ARG A 27 18.55 -2.19 9.36
CA ARG A 27 17.73 -3.40 9.49
C ARG A 27 16.24 -3.09 9.52
N LEU A 28 15.80 -2.08 10.26
CA LEU A 28 14.40 -1.66 10.30
C LEU A 28 13.92 -1.14 8.94
N ARG A 29 14.76 -0.35 8.25
CA ARG A 29 14.48 0.08 6.89
C ARG A 29 14.26 -1.10 5.95
N ALA A 30 15.14 -2.10 6.01
CA ALA A 30 14.99 -3.33 5.22
C ALA A 30 13.72 -4.11 5.59
N ALA A 31 13.34 -4.15 6.87
CA ALA A 31 12.09 -4.77 7.31
C ALA A 31 10.85 -4.08 6.73
N VAL A 32 10.84 -2.74 6.66
CA VAL A 32 9.75 -1.99 6.00
C VAL A 32 9.66 -2.31 4.52
N LEU A 33 10.80 -2.39 3.81
CA LEU A 33 10.83 -2.76 2.39
C LEU A 33 10.29 -4.18 2.14
N LEU A 34 10.65 -5.13 2.99
CA LEU A 34 10.16 -6.51 2.92
C LEU A 34 8.64 -6.57 3.21
N ALA A 35 8.17 -5.83 4.21
CA ALA A 35 6.75 -5.76 4.51
C ALA A 35 5.94 -5.09 3.37
N PHE A 36 6.48 -4.06 2.73
CA PHE A 36 5.87 -3.45 1.55
C PHE A 36 5.75 -4.45 0.39
N ALA A 37 6.79 -5.25 0.13
CA ALA A 37 6.74 -6.26 -0.91
C ALA A 37 5.63 -7.31 -0.66
N ALA A 38 5.32 -7.61 0.62
CA ALA A 38 4.21 -8.47 0.98
C ALA A 38 2.82 -7.81 0.74
N VAL A 39 2.72 -6.48 0.89
CA VAL A 39 1.52 -5.71 0.55
C VAL A 39 1.30 -5.64 -0.96
N GLU A 40 2.38 -5.47 -1.74
CA GLU A 40 2.28 -5.29 -3.18
C GLU A 40 1.56 -6.45 -3.89
N VAL A 41 1.78 -7.70 -3.44
CA VAL A 41 1.20 -8.89 -4.07
C VAL A 41 -0.33 -8.82 -4.16
N PRO A 42 -1.09 -8.72 -3.05
CA PRO A 42 -2.55 -8.61 -3.13
C PRO A 42 -3.02 -7.32 -3.82
N LEU A 43 -2.28 -6.20 -3.72
CA LEU A 43 -2.66 -4.98 -4.45
C LEU A 43 -2.59 -5.15 -5.97
N ARG A 44 -1.56 -5.87 -6.47
CA ARG A 44 -1.45 -6.19 -7.90
C ARG A 44 -2.54 -7.15 -8.35
N GLU A 45 -2.79 -8.20 -7.57
CA GLU A 45 -3.86 -9.15 -7.85
C GLU A 45 -5.23 -8.45 -7.91
N GLN A 46 -5.48 -7.45 -7.04
CA GLN A 46 -6.72 -6.64 -7.10
C GLN A 46 -6.83 -5.81 -8.39
N VAL A 47 -5.73 -5.17 -8.81
CA VAL A 47 -5.70 -4.42 -10.07
C VAL A 47 -5.96 -5.34 -11.27
N GLU A 48 -5.29 -6.50 -11.31
CA GLU A 48 -5.45 -7.49 -12.36
C GLU A 48 -6.89 -8.05 -12.40
N LEU A 49 -7.46 -8.34 -11.24
CA LEU A 49 -8.85 -8.77 -11.11
C LEU A 49 -9.81 -7.71 -11.67
N ALA A 50 -9.67 -6.44 -11.25
CA ALA A 50 -10.50 -5.35 -11.75
C ALA A 50 -10.38 -5.17 -13.28
N GLN A 51 -9.17 -5.24 -13.83
CA GLN A 51 -8.94 -5.14 -15.27
C GLN A 51 -9.55 -6.32 -16.05
N SER A 52 -9.52 -7.53 -15.49
CA SER A 52 -10.13 -8.71 -16.10
C SER A 52 -11.66 -8.65 -16.16
N CYS A 53 -12.29 -7.75 -15.40
CA CYS A 53 -13.73 -7.53 -15.45
C CYS A 53 -14.16 -6.65 -16.63
N LEU A 54 -13.27 -5.78 -17.15
CA LEU A 54 -13.61 -4.81 -18.21
C LEU A 54 -14.13 -5.46 -19.52
N PRO A 55 -13.60 -6.61 -19.98
CA PRO A 55 -14.17 -7.29 -21.16
C PRO A 55 -15.59 -7.84 -20.95
N LEU A 56 -16.00 -8.11 -19.71
CA LEU A 56 -17.36 -8.59 -19.39
C LEU A 56 -18.40 -7.48 -19.63
N SER A 57 -18.02 -6.22 -19.45
CA SER A 57 -18.89 -5.07 -19.74
C SER A 57 -19.20 -4.93 -21.23
N ALA A 58 -18.21 -5.19 -22.09
CA ALA A 58 -18.38 -5.10 -23.54
C ALA A 58 -19.36 -6.17 -24.07
N ASN A 59 -19.38 -7.34 -23.44
CA ASN A 59 -20.26 -8.44 -23.83
C ASN A 59 -21.70 -8.27 -23.31
N SER A 60 -21.89 -7.68 -22.12
CA SER A 60 -23.21 -7.40 -21.55
C SER A 60 -23.93 -6.25 -22.26
N ALA A 61 -23.19 -5.27 -22.79
CA ALA A 61 -23.73 -4.15 -23.56
C ALA A 61 -24.49 -4.56 -24.85
N GLY A 62 -24.34 -5.80 -25.32
CA GLY A 62 -25.06 -6.31 -26.49
C GLY A 62 -26.50 -6.77 -26.22
N MET A 63 -26.93 -6.88 -24.95
CA MET A 63 -28.17 -7.60 -24.56
C MET A 63 -29.30 -6.76 -23.91
N GLN A 64 -29.10 -5.49 -23.49
CA GLN A 64 -30.10 -4.70 -22.75
C GLN A 64 -30.46 -3.33 -23.38
N GLU A 65 -31.63 -2.79 -23.03
CA GLU A 65 -32.24 -1.53 -23.55
C GLU A 65 -31.39 -0.25 -23.33
N ASP A 66 -31.47 0.66 -24.30
CA ASP A 66 -30.61 1.83 -24.57
C ASP A 66 -30.30 2.77 -23.40
N VAL A 67 -31.17 2.85 -22.38
CA VAL A 67 -31.00 3.76 -21.22
C VAL A 67 -30.20 3.13 -20.08
N LEU A 68 -30.34 1.82 -19.85
CA LEU A 68 -29.57 1.11 -18.81
C LEU A 68 -28.11 0.88 -19.24
N LEU A 69 -27.85 0.92 -20.55
CA LEU A 69 -26.52 0.78 -21.12
C LEU A 69 -25.57 1.94 -20.74
N ASP A 70 -26.08 3.17 -20.68
CA ASP A 70 -25.24 4.36 -20.45
C ASP A 70 -24.74 4.39 -18.99
N ASP A 71 -25.62 4.16 -18.01
CA ASP A 71 -25.28 4.11 -16.58
C ASP A 71 -24.31 2.96 -16.27
N MET A 72 -24.57 1.75 -16.80
CA MET A 72 -23.65 0.61 -16.63
C MET A 72 -22.28 0.88 -17.26
N SER A 73 -22.22 1.44 -18.46
CA SER A 73 -20.96 1.78 -19.12
C SER A 73 -20.14 2.81 -18.32
N SER A 74 -20.81 3.75 -17.65
CA SER A 74 -20.19 4.75 -16.79
C SER A 74 -19.56 4.12 -15.53
N LEU A 75 -20.21 3.11 -14.95
CA LEU A 75 -19.70 2.39 -13.78
C LEU A 75 -18.47 1.54 -14.14
N TRP A 76 -18.52 0.81 -15.25
CA TRP A 76 -17.40 0.02 -15.76
C TRP A 76 -16.20 0.89 -16.16
N SER A 77 -16.44 2.02 -16.84
CA SER A 77 -15.37 2.96 -17.18
C SER A 77 -14.76 3.63 -15.93
N GLY A 78 -15.59 3.93 -14.92
CA GLY A 78 -15.14 4.40 -13.62
C GLY A 78 -14.24 3.38 -12.90
N LEU A 79 -14.61 2.09 -12.92
CA LEU A 79 -13.78 1.02 -12.36
C LEU A 79 -12.45 0.89 -13.11
N GLY A 80 -12.46 0.94 -14.43
CA GLY A 80 -11.24 0.90 -15.25
C GLY A 80 -10.31 2.09 -14.99
N ALA A 81 -10.87 3.29 -14.86
CA ALA A 81 -10.11 4.48 -14.50
C ALA A 81 -9.48 4.36 -13.09
N ALA A 82 -10.25 3.86 -12.11
CA ALA A 82 -9.74 3.59 -10.76
C ALA A 82 -8.63 2.53 -10.77
N ALA A 83 -8.76 1.47 -11.56
CA ALA A 83 -7.73 0.44 -11.75
C ALA A 83 -6.43 1.00 -12.31
N ASN A 84 -6.52 1.85 -13.32
CA ASN A 84 -5.34 2.49 -13.92
C ASN A 84 -4.67 3.46 -12.96
N GLN A 85 -5.45 4.27 -12.23
CA GLN A 85 -4.92 5.19 -11.22
C GLN A 85 -4.22 4.41 -10.09
N PHE A 86 -4.84 3.33 -9.62
CA PHE A 86 -4.26 2.46 -8.60
C PHE A 86 -2.96 1.83 -9.11
N ALA A 87 -2.94 1.22 -10.29
CA ALA A 87 -1.72 0.67 -10.89
C ALA A 87 -0.58 1.70 -10.97
N ALA A 88 -0.87 2.93 -11.39
CA ALA A 88 0.12 4.00 -11.47
C ALA A 88 0.65 4.41 -10.09
N SER A 89 -0.24 4.57 -9.09
CA SER A 89 0.16 4.90 -7.72
C SER A 89 0.99 3.78 -7.08
N LEU A 90 0.66 2.52 -7.37
CA LEU A 90 1.38 1.34 -6.88
C LEU A 90 2.79 1.28 -7.47
N ALA A 91 2.95 1.58 -8.76
CA ALA A 91 4.26 1.69 -9.40
C ALA A 91 5.11 2.79 -8.75
N GLY A 92 4.51 3.95 -8.44
CA GLY A 92 5.18 5.04 -7.72
C GLY A 92 5.61 4.64 -6.30
N ALA A 93 4.71 4.01 -5.54
CA ALA A 93 5.00 3.52 -4.19
C ALA A 93 6.06 2.41 -4.20
N ARG A 94 6.09 1.53 -5.20
CA ARG A 94 7.14 0.51 -5.34
C ARG A 94 8.52 1.12 -5.57
N ALA A 95 8.61 2.22 -6.32
CA ALA A 95 9.88 2.93 -6.51
C ALA A 95 10.36 3.59 -5.21
N HIS A 96 9.44 4.13 -4.40
CA HIS A 96 9.76 4.85 -3.17
C HIS A 96 8.80 4.49 -2.01
N PRO A 97 8.90 3.29 -1.41
CA PRO A 97 7.91 2.81 -0.42
C PRO A 97 8.01 3.46 0.96
N LEU A 98 9.10 4.18 1.22
CA LEU A 98 9.30 4.96 2.44
C LEU A 98 8.93 6.44 2.27
N ASP A 99 8.56 6.85 1.05
CA ASP A 99 8.16 8.21 0.76
C ASP A 99 6.70 8.42 1.23
N PRO A 100 6.45 9.37 2.16
CA PRO A 100 5.11 9.63 2.68
C PRO A 100 4.11 10.09 1.60
N ASP A 101 4.59 10.68 0.49
CA ASP A 101 3.72 11.18 -0.57
C ASP A 101 3.26 10.06 -1.50
N THR A 102 4.14 9.14 -1.87
CA THR A 102 3.79 7.98 -2.70
C THR A 102 2.86 7.01 -1.96
N THR A 103 3.10 6.81 -0.66
CA THR A 103 2.25 5.98 0.21
C THR A 103 0.87 6.63 0.42
N ALA A 104 0.79 7.95 0.58
CA ALA A 104 -0.49 8.67 0.64
C ALA A 104 -1.27 8.58 -0.68
N ALA A 105 -0.59 8.75 -1.82
CA ALA A 105 -1.20 8.61 -3.14
C ALA A 105 -1.72 7.18 -3.38
N LEU A 106 -0.94 6.17 -2.97
CA LEU A 106 -1.36 4.77 -3.03
C LEU A 106 -2.61 4.52 -2.18
N ASN A 107 -2.62 4.99 -0.93
CA ASN A 107 -3.77 4.82 -0.04
C ASN A 107 -5.04 5.48 -0.60
N ALA A 108 -4.91 6.70 -1.15
CA ALA A 108 -6.02 7.37 -1.81
C ALA A 108 -6.55 6.56 -3.01
N ALA A 109 -5.66 5.99 -3.83
CA ALA A 109 -6.05 5.19 -4.98
C ALA A 109 -6.72 3.86 -4.58
N ILE A 110 -6.26 3.21 -3.50
CA ILE A 110 -6.94 2.04 -2.91
C ILE A 110 -8.37 2.41 -2.52
N GLY A 111 -8.57 3.55 -1.84
CA GLY A 111 -9.91 4.03 -1.47
C GLY A 111 -10.81 4.29 -2.67
N VAL A 112 -10.29 4.93 -3.73
CA VAL A 112 -11.04 5.16 -4.97
C VAL A 112 -11.47 3.84 -5.63
N MET A 113 -10.57 2.86 -5.69
CA MET A 113 -10.87 1.53 -6.22
C MET A 113 -11.97 0.84 -5.40
N GLN A 114 -11.85 0.82 -4.08
CA GLN A 114 -12.85 0.21 -3.20
C GLN A 114 -14.23 0.86 -3.38
N MET A 115 -14.29 2.19 -3.51
CA MET A 115 -15.54 2.90 -3.78
C MET A 115 -16.14 2.58 -5.16
N ALA A 116 -15.30 2.37 -6.18
CA ALA A 116 -15.78 1.95 -7.50
C ALA A 116 -16.34 0.52 -7.45
N TRP A 117 -15.63 -0.39 -6.78
CA TRP A 117 -16.08 -1.77 -6.58
C TRP A 117 -17.37 -1.89 -5.77
N GLN A 118 -17.51 -1.08 -4.71
CA GLN A 118 -18.73 -1.04 -3.90
C GLN A 118 -19.93 -0.53 -4.69
N ARG A 119 -19.75 0.49 -5.53
CA ARG A 119 -20.83 0.98 -6.40
C ARG A 119 -21.33 -0.10 -7.36
N MET A 120 -20.42 -0.88 -7.95
CA MET A 120 -20.78 -2.02 -8.80
C MET A 120 -21.61 -3.07 -8.05
N GLN A 121 -21.21 -3.45 -6.82
CA GLN A 121 -21.96 -4.42 -6.01
C GLN A 121 -23.34 -3.89 -5.57
N GLN A 122 -23.46 -2.59 -5.32
CA GLN A 122 -24.73 -1.99 -4.93
C GLN A 122 -25.74 -1.98 -6.07
N ASP A 123 -25.27 -1.71 -7.28
CA ASP A 123 -26.11 -1.74 -8.49
C ASP A 123 -26.57 -3.17 -8.80
N ASP A 124 -25.65 -4.14 -8.73
CA ASP A 124 -25.90 -5.58 -8.86
C ASP A 124 -27.00 -6.09 -7.91
N ALA A 125 -27.03 -5.58 -6.67
CA ALA A 125 -28.03 -5.96 -5.68
C ALA A 125 -29.42 -5.36 -5.93
N HIS A 126 -29.52 -4.27 -6.68
CA HIS A 126 -30.79 -3.61 -7.00
C HIS A 126 -31.37 -4.06 -8.34
N ASP A 127 -30.56 -4.69 -9.21
CA ASP A 127 -31.03 -5.17 -10.50
C ASP A 127 -31.76 -6.53 -10.37
N LEU A 128 -33.05 -6.53 -10.72
CA LEU A 128 -33.89 -7.74 -10.78
C LEU A 128 -33.61 -8.59 -12.03
N ALA A 129 -32.78 -8.09 -12.96
CA ALA A 129 -32.45 -8.75 -14.23
C ALA A 129 -31.32 -9.81 -14.12
N GLY A 130 -30.66 -9.93 -12.96
CA GLY A 130 -29.60 -10.89 -12.69
C GLY A 130 -28.24 -10.24 -12.40
N ALA A 131 -27.29 -11.00 -11.84
CA ALA A 131 -26.03 -10.44 -11.37
C ALA A 131 -25.11 -9.98 -12.52
N ALA A 132 -24.83 -8.67 -12.60
CA ALA A 132 -23.76 -8.01 -13.34
C ALA A 132 -22.36 -8.48 -12.93
N LEU A 133 -22.17 -8.92 -11.69
CA LEU A 133 -20.90 -9.46 -11.19
C LEU A 133 -21.01 -10.94 -10.81
N PRO A 134 -20.25 -11.85 -11.46
CA PRO A 134 -20.22 -13.26 -11.08
C PRO A 134 -19.86 -13.47 -9.60
N GLU A 135 -20.58 -14.34 -8.90
CA GLU A 135 -20.39 -14.61 -7.46
C GLU A 135 -18.96 -15.05 -7.13
N ASN A 136 -18.33 -15.84 -8.01
CA ASN A 136 -16.93 -16.25 -7.84
C ASN A 136 -15.96 -15.06 -7.82
N LEU A 137 -16.28 -14.00 -8.54
CA LEU A 137 -15.46 -12.80 -8.63
C LEU A 137 -15.60 -11.97 -7.36
N GLN A 138 -16.82 -11.85 -6.83
CA GLN A 138 -17.07 -11.20 -5.54
C GLN A 138 -16.30 -11.92 -4.41
N LEU A 139 -16.33 -13.25 -4.39
CA LEU A 139 -15.56 -14.06 -3.43
C LEU A 139 -14.05 -13.87 -3.57
N GLN A 140 -13.53 -13.84 -4.80
CA GLN A 140 -12.11 -13.57 -5.04
C GLN A 140 -11.71 -12.19 -4.55
N TRP A 141 -12.53 -11.16 -4.82
CA TRP A 141 -12.29 -9.81 -4.32
C TRP A 141 -12.22 -9.76 -2.80
N GLN A 142 -13.18 -10.39 -2.10
CA GLN A 142 -13.20 -10.45 -0.63
C GLN A 142 -11.96 -11.16 -0.07
N GLN A 143 -11.50 -12.24 -0.70
CA GLN A 143 -10.27 -12.94 -0.29
C GLN A 143 -9.03 -12.07 -0.46
N LEU A 144 -8.94 -11.33 -1.56
CA LEU A 144 -7.84 -10.38 -1.79
C LEU A 144 -7.86 -9.23 -0.78
N GLU A 145 -9.04 -8.73 -0.44
CA GLU A 145 -9.22 -7.68 0.55
C GLU A 145 -8.74 -8.12 1.94
N ALA A 146 -9.12 -9.33 2.39
CA ALA A 146 -8.64 -9.88 3.65
C ALA A 146 -7.10 -10.06 3.67
N ARG A 147 -6.51 -10.51 2.56
CA ARG A 147 -5.05 -10.61 2.43
C ARG A 147 -4.37 -9.25 2.45
N ARG A 148 -4.96 -8.24 1.80
CA ARG A 148 -4.50 -6.85 1.80
C ARG A 148 -4.52 -6.27 3.20
N GLU A 149 -5.59 -6.43 3.95
CA GLU A 149 -5.69 -5.94 5.32
C GLU A 149 -4.62 -6.56 6.23
N ALA A 150 -4.44 -7.88 6.14
CA ALA A 150 -3.43 -8.60 6.92
C ALA A 150 -2.00 -8.13 6.59
N SER A 151 -1.65 -7.97 5.30
CA SER A 151 -0.32 -7.49 4.91
C SER A 151 -0.11 -6.02 5.24
N THR A 152 -1.16 -5.19 5.13
CA THR A 152 -1.14 -3.77 5.50
C THR A 152 -0.86 -3.59 6.99
N ALA A 153 -1.46 -4.41 7.85
CA ALA A 153 -1.18 -4.39 9.28
C ALA A 153 0.31 -4.66 9.59
N LEU A 154 0.93 -5.63 8.91
CA LEU A 154 2.35 -5.94 9.07
C LEU A 154 3.25 -4.79 8.57
N PHE A 155 2.90 -4.16 7.46
CA PHE A 155 3.60 -2.99 6.93
C PHE A 155 3.51 -1.79 7.88
N ASN A 156 2.32 -1.51 8.40
CA ASN A 156 2.09 -0.41 9.34
C ASN A 156 2.87 -0.62 10.64
N GLU A 157 2.93 -1.86 11.13
CA GLU A 157 3.74 -2.20 12.31
C GLU A 157 5.25 -1.99 12.05
N ALA A 158 5.76 -2.43 10.89
CA ALA A 158 7.15 -2.19 10.51
C ALA A 158 7.48 -0.69 10.44
N ILE A 159 6.58 0.13 9.90
CA ILE A 159 6.72 1.60 9.89
C ILE A 159 6.72 2.16 11.30
N ASN A 160 5.83 1.72 12.18
CA ASN A 160 5.78 2.20 13.56
C ASN A 160 7.08 1.90 14.30
N GLN A 161 7.64 0.69 14.13
CA GLN A 161 8.93 0.33 14.72
C GLN A 161 10.08 1.16 14.15
N TYR A 162 10.08 1.41 12.83
CA TYR A 162 11.06 2.28 12.18
C TYR A 162 10.97 3.73 12.67
N ASN A 163 9.78 4.31 12.65
CA ASN A 163 9.49 5.67 13.11
C ASN A 163 9.83 5.85 14.60
N GLY A 164 9.50 4.85 15.42
CA GLY A 164 9.87 4.83 16.83
C GLY A 164 11.39 4.76 17.02
N ALA A 165 12.10 3.97 16.22
CA ALA A 165 13.55 3.85 16.32
C ALA A 165 14.28 5.12 15.91
N ILE A 166 13.87 5.82 14.84
CA ILE A 166 14.49 7.10 14.44
C ILE A 166 14.23 8.20 15.48
N ALA A 167 13.18 8.09 16.29
CA ALA A 167 12.83 9.03 17.36
C ALA A 167 13.55 8.77 18.69
N GLN A 168 14.35 7.69 18.81
CA GLN A 168 15.07 7.34 20.05
C GLN A 168 16.50 7.88 20.04
N PHE A 169 17.06 8.23 21.20
CA PHE A 169 18.50 8.52 21.34
C PHE A 169 19.32 7.21 21.28
N PRO A 170 20.40 7.09 20.47
CA PRO A 170 21.07 8.10 19.64
C PRO A 170 20.47 8.34 18.28
N ALA A 171 19.63 7.43 17.82
CA ALA A 171 19.22 7.34 16.44
C ALA A 171 18.68 8.68 15.91
N LEU A 172 18.12 9.56 16.75
CA LEU A 172 17.83 10.96 16.43
C LEU A 172 19.02 11.74 15.83
N LEU A 173 20.21 11.65 16.44
CA LEU A 173 21.43 12.31 15.95
C LEU A 173 21.87 11.73 14.60
N LEU A 174 21.80 10.40 14.48
CA LEU A 174 22.11 9.71 13.22
C LEU A 174 21.06 9.99 12.15
N ALA A 175 19.79 10.12 12.52
CA ALA A 175 18.69 10.41 11.63
C ALA A 175 18.84 11.79 11.01
N SER A 176 19.24 12.78 11.81
CA SER A 176 19.60 14.11 11.31
C SER A 176 20.83 14.07 10.40
N LEU A 177 21.91 13.37 10.79
CA LEU A 177 23.15 13.32 10.01
C LEU A 177 23.02 12.56 8.67
N PHE A 178 22.25 11.47 8.66
CA PHE A 178 22.07 10.57 7.51
C PHE A 178 20.71 10.72 6.83
N HIS A 179 19.93 11.75 7.16
CA HIS A 179 18.65 12.09 6.53
C HIS A 179 17.59 10.96 6.58
N PHE A 180 17.54 10.20 7.68
CA PHE A 180 16.44 9.26 7.89
C PHE A 180 15.15 10.05 8.20
N LYS A 181 14.14 9.89 7.33
CA LYS A 181 12.85 10.57 7.46
C LYS A 181 11.78 9.60 8.00
N PRO A 182 10.79 10.09 8.76
CA PRO A 182 9.63 9.30 9.12
C PRO A 182 8.85 8.87 7.88
N ALA A 183 8.37 7.64 7.89
CA ALA A 183 7.53 7.07 6.84
C ALA A 183 6.05 7.09 7.26
N ARG A 184 5.14 6.86 6.31
CA ARG A 184 3.69 6.89 6.52
C ARG A 184 3.08 5.50 6.38
N THR A 185 2.11 5.18 7.23
CA THR A 185 1.28 3.98 7.16
C THR A 185 0.30 4.03 5.98
N LEU A 186 -0.10 2.85 5.50
CA LEU A 186 -1.22 2.68 4.56
C LEU A 186 -2.54 2.63 5.31
#